data_AF-A0ABD7EW48-F1
#
_entry.id   AF-A0ABD7EW48-F1
#
_cell.length_a   1.000
_cell.length_b   1.000
_cell.length_c   1.000
_cell.angle_alpha   90.00
_cell.angle_beta   90.00
_cell.angle_gamma   90.00
#
_symmetry.space_group_name_H-M   'P 1'
#
loop_
_entity.id
_entity.type
_entity.pdbx_description
1 polymer ?
#
loop_
_entity_poly.entity_id
_entity_poly.type
_entity_poly.pdbx_seq_one_letter_code
_entity_poly.pdbx_strand_id
1 'polypeptide(L)'
;MNDIEEMTSYIAELIFVFPYDIEIDREKIVEYNRFKYAEFQKTSSFGEHPYEDLDLTLTDYYWICSINNIISKNDFFTLVKIMIVEYESESFVSMLSDESQYFSIKSCNEAFDFLYGLFPLCKSDNARSNLRVYLEWIFEDGFKWSDGIFRIDMLNEKNKSLFLGLT
;
A
#
# COMPACT_ATOMS: atom_id res chain seq x y z
N MET A 1 2.64 -1.72 24.78
CA MET A 1 1.92 -1.86 23.50
C MET A 1 2.94 -1.59 22.42
N ASN A 2 3.05 -2.47 21.43
CA ASN A 2 3.86 -2.21 20.24
C ASN A 2 3.20 -1.07 19.44
N ASP A 3 3.98 -0.15 18.85
CA ASP A 3 3.47 0.93 17.99
C ASP A 3 2.48 0.40 16.92
N ILE A 4 2.67 -0.84 16.45
CA ILE A 4 1.78 -1.57 15.51
C ILE A 4 0.44 -2.01 16.15
N GLU A 5 0.43 -2.39 17.43
CA GLU A 5 -0.83 -2.70 18.15
C GLU A 5 -1.65 -1.41 18.37
N GLU A 6 -0.98 -0.28 18.57
CA GLU A 6 -1.65 1.02 18.65
C GLU A 6 -2.27 1.43 17.30
N MET A 7 -1.57 1.17 16.18
CA MET A 7 -2.04 1.42 14.81
C MET A 7 -3.28 0.58 14.40
N THR A 8 -3.51 -0.58 15.03
CA THR A 8 -4.58 -1.52 14.65
C THR A 8 -5.76 -1.55 15.61
N SER A 9 -5.62 -0.97 16.81
CA SER A 9 -6.56 -1.12 17.92
C SER A 9 -7.72 -0.11 17.96
N TYR A 10 -7.68 0.95 17.16
CA TYR A 10 -8.76 1.93 17.14
C TYR A 10 -9.77 1.64 16.02
N ILE A 11 -11.05 1.56 16.41
CA ILE A 11 -12.17 1.99 15.56
C ILE A 11 -11.98 3.51 15.40
N ALA A 12 -10.96 3.92 14.65
CA ALA A 12 -10.78 5.30 14.25
C ALA A 12 -11.62 5.47 12.99
N GLU A 13 -12.71 6.23 13.07
CA GLU A 13 -13.24 6.86 11.87
C GLU A 13 -12.08 7.60 11.21
N LEU A 14 -11.76 7.25 9.96
CA LEU A 14 -10.82 8.03 9.17
C LEU A 14 -11.36 9.45 9.10
N ILE A 15 -10.80 10.38 9.88
CA ILE A 15 -11.05 11.82 9.71
C ILE A 15 -10.20 12.29 8.54
N PHE A 16 -10.41 11.69 7.38
CA PHE A 16 -9.80 12.10 6.14
C PHE A 16 -10.86 12.86 5.37
N VAL A 17 -10.63 14.15 5.22
CA VAL A 17 -11.42 14.96 4.30
C VAL A 17 -10.92 14.62 2.91
N PHE A 18 -11.63 13.73 2.21
CA PHE A 18 -11.41 13.53 0.77
C PHE A 18 -11.38 14.90 0.08
N PRO A 19 -10.53 15.11 -0.93
CA PRO A 19 -10.61 16.34 -1.71
C PRO A 19 -12.03 16.43 -2.27
N TYR A 20 -12.67 17.59 -2.05
CA TYR A 20 -14.07 17.92 -2.30
C TYR A 20 -14.81 16.99 -3.29
N ASP A 21 -15.91 16.38 -2.81
CA ASP A 21 -16.94 15.70 -3.60
C ASP A 21 -16.53 14.41 -4.37
N ILE A 22 -15.41 13.77 -4.03
CA ILE A 22 -15.17 12.41 -4.53
C ILE A 22 -16.09 11.42 -3.80
N GLU A 23 -17.23 11.10 -4.41
CA GLU A 23 -18.09 10.00 -3.98
C GLU A 23 -17.39 8.67 -4.31
N ILE A 24 -16.75 8.09 -3.29
CA ILE A 24 -16.10 6.78 -3.43
C ILE A 24 -17.16 5.70 -3.31
N ASP A 25 -17.48 5.09 -4.44
CA ASP A 25 -18.22 3.85 -4.48
C ASP A 25 -17.26 2.67 -4.35
N ARG A 26 -17.21 2.09 -3.14
CA ARG A 26 -16.36 0.95 -2.82
C ARG A 26 -16.56 -0.22 -3.76
N GLU A 27 -17.80 -0.51 -4.14
CA GLU A 27 -18.10 -1.69 -4.97
C GLU A 27 -17.50 -1.53 -6.36
N LYS A 28 -17.52 -0.31 -6.91
CA LYS A 28 -16.93 0.01 -8.22
C LYS A 28 -15.41 -0.08 -8.24
N ILE A 29 -14.73 0.39 -7.20
CA ILE A 29 -13.26 0.28 -7.10
C ILE A 29 -12.85 -1.19 -6.99
N VAL A 30 -13.57 -1.97 -6.18
CA VAL A 30 -13.30 -3.42 -6.04
C VAL A 30 -13.55 -4.15 -7.36
N GLU A 31 -14.64 -3.81 -8.09
CA GLU A 31 -14.93 -4.39 -9.39
C GLU A 31 -13.84 -4.07 -10.43
N TYR A 32 -13.42 -2.80 -10.51
CA TYR A 32 -12.35 -2.37 -11.40
C TYR A 32 -11.03 -3.13 -11.12
N ASN A 33 -10.60 -3.19 -9.86
CA ASN A 33 -9.34 -3.86 -9.51
C ASN A 33 -9.40 -5.38 -9.81
N ARG A 34 -10.58 -6.01 -9.65
CA ARG A 34 -10.77 -7.42 -10.05
C ARG A 34 -10.71 -7.60 -11.56
N PHE A 35 -11.33 -6.69 -12.33
CA PHE A 35 -11.23 -6.70 -13.79
C PHE A 35 -9.77 -6.58 -14.22
N LYS A 36 -9.04 -5.59 -13.70
CA LYS A 36 -7.64 -5.34 -14.00
C LYS A 36 -6.74 -6.54 -13.66
N TYR A 37 -6.93 -7.17 -12.49
CA TYR A 37 -6.20 -8.38 -12.11
C TYR A 37 -6.47 -9.55 -13.06
N ALA A 38 -7.74 -9.77 -13.43
CA ALA A 38 -8.11 -10.82 -14.37
C ALA A 38 -7.52 -10.59 -15.77
N GLU A 39 -7.40 -9.33 -16.20
CA GLU A 39 -6.75 -8.96 -17.46
C GLU A 39 -5.23 -9.09 -17.38
N PHE A 40 -4.59 -8.65 -16.28
CA PHE A 40 -3.15 -8.84 -16.04
C PHE A 40 -2.74 -10.32 -16.09
N GLN A 41 -3.59 -11.22 -15.56
CA GLN A 41 -3.36 -12.66 -15.66
C GLN A 41 -3.49 -13.22 -17.09
N LYS A 42 -4.22 -12.54 -17.99
CA LYS A 42 -4.49 -13.01 -19.36
C LYS A 42 -3.60 -12.35 -20.41
N THR A 43 -3.27 -11.08 -20.24
CA THR A 43 -2.56 -10.24 -21.21
C THR A 43 -1.82 -9.09 -20.52
N SER A 44 -0.67 -8.70 -21.04
CA SER A 44 0.15 -7.58 -20.54
C SER A 44 -0.38 -6.18 -20.93
N SER A 45 -1.67 -6.06 -21.29
CA SER A 45 -2.29 -4.81 -21.72
C SER A 45 -3.42 -4.43 -20.79
N PHE A 46 -3.36 -3.21 -20.26
CA PHE A 46 -4.43 -2.60 -19.49
C PHE A 46 -5.57 -2.21 -20.44
N GLY A 47 -6.79 -2.70 -20.17
CA GLY A 47 -7.99 -2.24 -20.87
C GLY A 47 -8.48 -0.93 -20.26
N GLU A 48 -8.95 0.00 -21.08
CA GLU A 48 -9.59 1.25 -20.60
C GLU A 48 -10.82 0.91 -19.74
N HIS A 49 -10.84 1.36 -18.48
CA HIS A 49 -11.98 1.17 -17.58
C HIS A 49 -12.55 2.52 -17.11
N PRO A 50 -13.88 2.72 -17.07
CA PRO A 50 -14.49 4.00 -16.66
C PRO A 50 -14.17 4.50 -15.25
N TYR A 51 -13.48 3.70 -14.42
CA TYR A 51 -13.16 4.02 -13.02
C TYR A 51 -11.64 3.97 -12.73
N GLU A 52 -10.81 3.82 -13.76
CA GLU A 52 -9.35 3.88 -13.65
C GLU A 52 -8.89 5.21 -13.05
N ASP A 53 -9.48 6.32 -13.50
CA ASP A 53 -9.17 7.67 -13.04
C ASP A 53 -9.42 7.87 -11.54
N LEU A 54 -10.40 7.16 -10.97
CA LEU A 54 -10.78 7.33 -9.55
C LEU A 54 -9.71 6.78 -8.61
N ASP A 55 -9.22 5.57 -8.90
CA ASP A 55 -8.21 4.88 -8.09
C ASP A 55 -6.85 5.60 -8.15
N LEU A 56 -6.47 6.08 -9.35
CA LEU A 56 -5.28 6.89 -9.56
C LEU A 56 -5.37 8.25 -8.88
N THR A 57 -6.49 8.96 -9.02
CA THR A 57 -6.69 10.28 -8.38
C THR A 57 -6.58 10.20 -6.86
N LEU A 58 -7.12 9.14 -6.25
CA LEU A 58 -7.00 8.92 -4.81
C LEU A 58 -5.56 8.65 -4.40
N THR A 59 -4.86 7.81 -5.16
CA THR A 59 -3.43 7.53 -4.95
C THR A 59 -2.61 8.81 -5.02
N ASP A 60 -2.75 9.60 -6.09
CA ASP A 60 -2.00 10.85 -6.27
C ASP A 60 -2.30 11.87 -5.18
N TYR A 61 -3.56 12.01 -4.78
CA TYR A 61 -3.95 12.92 -3.71
C TYR A 61 -3.27 12.55 -2.39
N TYR A 62 -3.37 11.28 -1.99
CA TYR A 62 -2.82 10.84 -0.71
C TYR A 62 -1.29 10.79 -0.73
N TRP A 63 -0.68 10.56 -1.90
CA TRP A 63 0.75 10.71 -2.12
C TRP A 63 1.21 12.14 -1.82
N ILE A 64 0.52 13.13 -2.41
CA ILE A 64 0.81 14.55 -2.18
C ILE A 64 0.62 14.91 -0.70
N CYS A 65 -0.45 14.42 -0.05
CA CYS A 65 -0.67 14.64 1.37
C CYS A 65 0.45 14.05 2.24
N SER A 66 0.96 12.87 1.89
CA SER A 66 2.06 12.21 2.59
C SER A 66 3.35 13.02 2.49
N ILE A 67 3.76 13.39 1.27
CA ILE A 67 4.97 14.19 1.02
C ILE A 67 4.93 15.53 1.77
N ASN A 68 3.76 16.16 1.86
CA ASN A 68 3.58 17.44 2.53
C ASN A 68 3.34 17.31 4.05
N ASN A 69 3.49 16.12 4.63
CA ASN A 69 3.23 15.83 6.05
C ASN A 69 1.85 16.29 6.54
N ILE A 70 0.85 16.24 5.64
CA ILE A 70 -0.54 16.60 5.95
C ILE A 70 -1.22 15.46 6.72
N ILE A 71 -0.84 14.22 6.46
CA ILE A 71 -1.33 13.02 7.14
C ILE A 71 -0.30 12.51 8.14
N SER A 72 -0.76 12.02 9.30
CA SER A 72 0.14 11.41 10.29
C SER A 72 0.57 10.00 9.85
N LYS A 73 1.66 9.48 10.44
CA LYS A 73 2.12 8.09 10.21
C LYS A 73 1.01 7.05 10.51
N ASN A 74 0.23 7.27 11.58
CA ASN A 74 -0.83 6.34 11.98
C ASN A 74 -2.01 6.36 10.99
N ASP A 75 -2.37 7.57 10.56
CA ASP A 75 -3.41 7.79 9.55
C ASP A 75 -2.99 7.13 8.22
N PHE A 76 -1.74 7.35 7.80
CA PHE A 76 -1.17 6.73 6.62
C PHE A 76 -1.30 5.20 6.63
N PHE A 77 -0.90 4.52 7.70
CA PHE A 77 -1.02 3.04 7.78
C PHE A 77 -2.47 2.57 7.81
N THR A 78 -3.36 3.33 8.45
CA THR A 78 -4.80 3.04 8.44
C THR A 78 -5.35 3.09 7.02
N LEU A 79 -4.97 4.12 6.25
CA LEU A 79 -5.35 4.29 4.86
C LEU A 79 -4.80 3.15 3.99
N VAL A 80 -3.52 2.77 4.15
CA VAL A 80 -2.90 1.63 3.44
C VAL A 80 -3.70 0.35 3.67
N LYS A 81 -4.05 0.05 4.92
CA LYS A 81 -4.87 -1.13 5.26
C LYS A 81 -6.19 -1.09 4.50
N ILE A 82 -6.90 0.04 4.53
CA ILE A 82 -8.21 0.15 3.89
C ILE A 82 -8.09 -0.01 2.38
N MET A 83 -7.17 0.72 1.75
CA MET A 83 -7.01 0.70 0.30
C MET A 83 -6.63 -0.69 -0.21
N ILE A 84 -5.68 -1.38 0.44
CA ILE A 84 -5.22 -2.71 0.02
C ILE A 84 -6.23 -3.81 0.41
N VAL A 85 -6.72 -3.81 1.65
CA VAL A 85 -7.51 -4.93 2.20
C VAL A 85 -8.99 -4.80 1.87
N GLU A 86 -9.54 -3.58 1.88
CA GLU A 86 -10.99 -3.37 1.77
C GLU A 86 -11.45 -2.93 0.39
N TYR A 87 -10.63 -2.13 -0.31
CA TYR A 87 -10.87 -1.64 -1.67
C TYR A 87 -10.11 -2.42 -2.74
N GLU A 88 -9.15 -3.26 -2.33
CA GLU A 88 -8.31 -4.03 -3.25
C GLU A 88 -7.59 -3.15 -4.29
N SER A 89 -7.25 -1.90 -3.93
CA SER A 89 -6.64 -0.89 -4.80
C SER A 89 -5.20 -1.27 -5.13
N GLU A 90 -4.91 -1.40 -6.43
CA GLU A 90 -3.54 -1.65 -6.91
C GLU A 90 -2.77 -0.34 -7.08
N SER A 91 -3.42 0.77 -7.48
CA SER A 91 -2.69 2.02 -7.74
C SER A 91 -2.05 2.56 -6.45
N PHE A 92 -2.71 2.36 -5.31
CA PHE A 92 -2.20 2.75 -3.99
C PHE A 92 -0.85 2.11 -3.65
N VAL A 93 -0.49 1.03 -4.34
CA VAL A 93 0.77 0.33 -4.16
C VAL A 93 1.99 1.18 -4.53
N SER A 94 1.82 2.16 -5.41
CA SER A 94 2.88 3.07 -5.88
C SER A 94 3.35 4.13 -4.87
N MET A 95 2.58 4.37 -3.80
CA MET A 95 2.73 5.57 -2.98
C MET A 95 3.95 5.62 -2.05
N LEU A 96 4.43 4.49 -1.52
CA LEU A 96 5.45 4.47 -0.44
C LEU A 96 6.89 4.56 -0.87
N SER A 97 7.03 4.66 -2.16
CA SER A 97 8.27 4.59 -2.85
C SER A 97 9.16 5.76 -2.32
N ASP A 98 8.68 7.00 -2.28
CA ASP A 98 9.49 8.21 -1.99
C ASP A 98 9.60 8.67 -0.51
N GLU A 99 9.36 7.78 0.46
CA GLU A 99 9.24 8.19 1.88
C GLU A 99 10.53 8.00 2.70
N SER A 100 11.40 9.01 2.66
CA SER A 100 12.69 9.04 3.39
C SER A 100 12.58 8.88 4.91
N GLN A 101 11.42 9.16 5.49
CA GLN A 101 11.16 8.97 6.93
C GLN A 101 11.25 7.50 7.38
N TYR A 102 11.20 6.54 6.45
CA TYR A 102 11.34 5.13 6.75
C TYR A 102 12.80 4.63 6.76
N PHE A 103 13.80 5.47 6.47
CA PHE A 103 15.22 5.06 6.33
C PHE A 103 15.95 4.69 7.62
N SER A 104 15.26 4.48 8.73
CA SER A 104 15.88 3.85 9.90
C SER A 104 15.60 2.35 9.88
N ILE A 105 16.57 1.53 10.30
CA ILE A 105 16.37 0.07 10.46
C ILE A 105 15.09 -0.20 11.27
N LYS A 106 14.86 0.56 12.34
CA LYS A 106 13.65 0.45 13.17
C LYS A 106 12.39 0.71 12.33
N SER A 107 12.32 1.84 11.65
CA SER A 107 11.16 2.23 10.81
C SER A 107 10.89 1.24 9.69
N CYS A 108 11.92 0.75 8.99
CA CYS A 108 11.78 -0.26 7.93
C CYS A 108 11.14 -1.55 8.46
N ASN A 109 11.61 -2.05 9.61
CA ASN A 109 11.12 -3.30 10.16
C ASN A 109 9.71 -3.17 10.74
N GLU A 110 9.37 -2.02 11.34
CA GLU A 110 7.99 -1.72 11.76
C GLU A 110 7.02 -1.70 10.58
N ALA A 111 7.41 -1.04 9.49
CA ALA A 111 6.60 -1.00 8.27
C ALA A 111 6.44 -2.41 7.68
N PHE A 112 7.52 -3.20 7.62
CA PHE A 112 7.46 -4.58 7.16
C PHE A 112 6.52 -5.42 8.02
N ASP A 113 6.68 -5.41 9.35
CA ASP A 113 5.85 -6.20 10.26
C ASP A 113 4.37 -5.81 10.16
N PHE A 114 4.07 -4.52 10.01
CA PHE A 114 2.72 -4.03 9.76
C PHE A 114 2.14 -4.61 8.45
N LEU A 115 2.86 -4.43 7.33
CA LEU A 115 2.41 -4.87 6.01
C LEU A 115 2.25 -6.39 5.95
N TYR A 116 3.22 -7.13 6.47
CA TYR A 116 3.16 -8.58 6.55
C TYR A 116 1.97 -9.05 7.41
N GLY A 117 1.64 -8.30 8.48
CA GLY A 117 0.46 -8.54 9.31
C GLY A 117 -0.89 -8.35 8.60
N LEU A 118 -0.92 -7.74 7.40
CA LEU A 118 -2.14 -7.57 6.61
C LEU A 118 -2.52 -8.82 5.79
N PHE A 119 -1.58 -9.73 5.49
CA PHE A 119 -1.86 -10.92 4.66
C PHE A 119 -3.04 -11.78 5.18
N PRO A 120 -3.18 -12.04 6.49
CA PRO A 120 -4.32 -12.78 7.02
C PRO A 120 -5.66 -12.03 6.89
N LEU A 121 -5.64 -10.71 6.67
CA LEU A 121 -6.84 -9.88 6.54
C LEU A 121 -7.34 -9.80 5.08
N CYS A 122 -6.48 -10.07 4.10
CA CYS A 122 -6.84 -10.07 2.68
C CYS A 122 -7.87 -11.18 2.36
N LYS A 123 -9.05 -10.77 1.87
CA LYS A 123 -10.17 -11.66 1.56
C LYS A 123 -10.22 -12.14 0.10
N SER A 124 -9.36 -11.60 -0.77
CA SER A 124 -9.25 -11.96 -2.19
C SER A 124 -7.79 -12.18 -2.59
N ASP A 125 -7.58 -12.93 -3.68
CA ASP A 125 -6.24 -13.12 -4.26
C ASP A 125 -5.68 -11.81 -4.83
N ASN A 126 -6.56 -10.91 -5.30
CA ASN A 126 -6.18 -9.58 -5.76
C ASN A 126 -5.61 -8.73 -4.62
N ALA A 127 -6.29 -8.64 -3.47
CA ALA A 127 -5.78 -7.94 -2.29
C ALA A 127 -4.43 -8.51 -1.81
N ARG A 128 -4.27 -9.84 -1.84
CA ARG A 128 -2.99 -10.50 -1.53
C ARG A 128 -1.90 -10.16 -2.53
N SER A 129 -2.23 -10.15 -3.82
CA SER A 129 -1.29 -9.80 -4.89
C SER A 129 -0.82 -8.36 -4.76
N ASN A 130 -1.74 -7.42 -4.53
CA ASN A 130 -1.40 -6.01 -4.33
C ASN A 130 -0.49 -5.81 -3.12
N LEU A 131 -0.78 -6.49 -2.00
CA LEU A 131 0.09 -6.46 -0.82
C LEU A 131 1.49 -7.04 -1.08
N ARG A 132 1.60 -8.08 -1.91
CA ARG A 132 2.90 -8.62 -2.32
C ARG A 132 3.67 -7.60 -3.18
N VAL A 133 3.03 -7.03 -4.20
CA VAL A 133 3.64 -5.97 -5.05
C VAL A 133 4.07 -4.79 -4.18
N TYR A 134 3.32 -4.46 -3.14
CA TYR A 134 3.68 -3.42 -2.16
C TYR A 134 4.97 -3.70 -1.42
N LEU A 135 5.14 -4.93 -0.93
CA LEU A 135 6.37 -5.34 -0.27
C LEU A 135 7.53 -5.36 -1.27
N GLU A 136 7.32 -5.89 -2.49
CA GLU A 136 8.32 -5.88 -3.55
C GLU A 136 8.76 -4.45 -3.89
N TRP A 137 7.83 -3.52 -4.10
CA TRP A 137 8.14 -2.13 -4.44
C TRP A 137 8.87 -1.36 -3.36
N ILE A 138 8.58 -1.64 -2.10
CA ILE A 138 9.25 -0.96 -0.98
C ILE A 138 10.63 -1.55 -0.72
N PHE A 139 10.78 -2.87 -0.80
CA PHE A 139 11.97 -3.55 -0.29
C PHE A 139 12.90 -4.06 -1.38
N GLU A 140 12.39 -4.39 -2.58
CA GLU A 140 13.15 -5.01 -3.67
C GLU A 140 13.25 -4.16 -4.93
N ASP A 141 12.23 -3.39 -5.28
CA ASP A 141 12.06 -2.94 -6.67
C ASP A 141 13.23 -2.08 -7.19
N GLY A 142 13.71 -2.51 -8.35
CA GLY A 142 14.93 -2.11 -9.03
C GLY A 142 14.89 -0.75 -9.71
N PHE A 143 13.89 0.09 -9.42
CA PHE A 143 14.08 1.53 -9.53
C PHE A 143 15.01 1.93 -8.38
N LYS A 144 16.31 2.00 -8.66
CA LYS A 144 17.27 2.62 -7.74
C LYS A 144 16.64 3.90 -7.20
N TRP A 145 16.28 3.88 -5.92
CA TRP A 145 15.88 5.06 -5.18
C TRP A 145 16.95 6.13 -5.36
N SER A 146 16.57 7.39 -5.21
CA SER A 146 17.46 8.53 -5.46
C SER A 146 18.78 8.47 -4.68
N ASP A 147 18.84 7.69 -3.59
CA ASP A 147 20.01 7.44 -2.74
C ASP A 147 20.77 6.13 -3.03
N GLY A 148 20.24 5.23 -3.87
CA GLY A 148 20.89 3.97 -4.26
C GLY A 148 20.95 2.89 -3.17
N ILE A 149 20.20 3.03 -2.07
CA ILE A 149 20.17 2.04 -0.97
C ILE A 149 19.01 1.07 -1.15
N PHE A 150 19.29 -0.24 -1.08
CA PHE A 150 18.26 -1.27 -1.08
C PHE A 150 17.66 -1.42 0.31
N ARG A 151 16.35 -1.14 0.47
CA ARG A 151 15.68 -1.24 1.78
C ARG A 151 15.59 -2.67 2.31
N ILE A 152 15.66 -3.70 1.46
CA ILE A 152 15.79 -5.09 1.91
C ILE A 152 17.00 -5.28 2.83
N ASP A 153 18.12 -4.58 2.60
CA ASP A 153 19.31 -4.70 3.44
C ASP A 153 19.08 -4.14 4.86
N MET A 154 18.13 -3.24 5.00
CA MET A 154 17.72 -2.62 6.27
C MET A 154 16.74 -3.50 7.07
N LEU A 155 16.19 -4.55 6.47
CA LEU A 155 15.40 -5.55 7.19
C LEU A 155 16.30 -6.40 8.10
N ASN A 156 15.77 -6.80 9.25
CA ASN A 156 16.43 -7.79 10.10
C ASN A 156 16.31 -9.20 9.47
N GLU A 157 17.07 -10.17 9.98
CA GLU A 157 17.09 -11.54 9.44
C GLU A 157 15.72 -12.20 9.36
N LYS A 158 14.85 -11.97 10.35
CA LYS A 158 13.48 -12.48 10.36
C LYS A 158 12.71 -11.91 9.16
N ASN A 159 12.67 -10.59 9.02
CA ASN A 159 11.86 -9.92 8.01
C ASN A 159 12.44 -10.15 6.60
N LYS A 160 13.77 -10.24 6.45
CA LYS A 160 14.42 -10.71 5.21
C LYS A 160 13.95 -12.10 4.81
N SER A 161 13.97 -13.05 5.75
CA SER A 161 13.52 -14.42 5.47
C SER A 161 12.03 -14.49 5.11
N LEU A 162 11.19 -13.66 5.74
CA LEU A 162 9.77 -13.58 5.41
C LEU A 162 9.56 -12.99 4.01
N PHE A 163 10.29 -11.92 3.69
CA PHE A 163 10.24 -11.27 2.38
C PHE A 163 10.59 -12.23 1.25
N LEU A 164 11.72 -12.93 1.36
CA LEU A 164 12.19 -13.91 0.36
C LEU A 164 11.26 -15.13 0.21
N GLY A 165 10.35 -15.36 1.17
CA GLY A 165 9.34 -16.40 1.07
C GLY A 165 8.07 -15.97 0.32
N LEU A 166 7.93 -14.67 0.00
CA LEU A 166 6.81 -14.10 -0.74
C LEU A 166 7.09 -13.98 -2.25
N THR A 167 8.36 -13.74 -2.59
CA THR A 167 8.92 -13.63 -3.95
C THR A 167 9.20 -15.00 -4.55
#